data_AF-A0A3C1DLC2-F1
#
_entry.id   AF-A0A3C1DLC2-F1
#
_cell.length_a   1.000
_cell.length_b   1.000
_cell.length_c   1.000
_cell.angle_alpha   90.00
_cell.angle_beta   90.00
_cell.angle_gamma   90.00
#
_symmetry.space_group_name_H-M   'P 1'
#
loop_
_entity.id
_entity.type
_entity.pdbx_description
1 polymer ?
#
loop_
_entity_poly.entity_id
_entity_poly.type
_entity_poly.pdbx_seq_one_letter_code
_entity_poly.pdbx_strand_id
1 'polypeptide(L)'
;MGSVSPADLLATDADGIPGLLVEFGILLVGLGILARVAAKFRFSAVPLFLLAGLAFGDGGLVPLGVDEEFVQVTAQIGAVLLLLLLGLEYSGEELISTVRQQWWAGIVDIGLNVLPGAICGLLLGWGLLGAVAL
;
A
#
# COMPACT_ATOMS: atom_id res chain seq x y z
N MET A 1 -18.77 -39.72 -16.80
CA MET A 1 -19.35 -38.42 -16.43
C MET A 1 -19.92 -38.57 -15.04
N GLY A 2 -19.23 -38.02 -14.04
CA GLY A 2 -19.65 -38.10 -12.64
C GLY A 2 -20.92 -37.29 -12.40
N SER A 3 -21.83 -37.84 -11.61
CA SER A 3 -23.05 -37.17 -11.16
C SER A 3 -22.69 -36.03 -10.21
N VAL A 4 -22.75 -34.79 -10.70
CA VAL A 4 -22.68 -33.60 -9.84
C VAL A 4 -23.94 -33.58 -8.97
N SER A 5 -23.76 -33.63 -7.66
CA SER A 5 -24.87 -33.61 -6.70
C SER A 5 -25.44 -32.19 -6.58
N PRO A 6 -26.75 -31.98 -6.39
CA PRO A 6 -27.30 -30.65 -6.11
C PRO A 6 -26.72 -30.00 -4.83
N ALA A 7 -26.07 -30.77 -3.96
CA ALA A 7 -25.27 -30.25 -2.85
C ALA A 7 -23.97 -29.56 -3.30
N ASP A 8 -23.36 -30.03 -4.40
CA ASP A 8 -22.17 -29.41 -5.00
C ASP A 8 -22.52 -28.05 -5.64
N LEU A 9 -23.76 -27.89 -6.12
CA LEU A 9 -24.30 -26.63 -6.66
C LEU A 9 -24.62 -25.59 -5.57
N LEU A 10 -24.78 -26.00 -4.30
CA LEU A 10 -24.90 -25.09 -3.16
C LEU A 10 -23.53 -24.77 -2.52
N ALA A 11 -22.49 -25.53 -2.86
CA ALA A 11 -21.11 -25.26 -2.46
C ALA A 11 -20.38 -24.29 -3.42
N THR A 12 -20.93 -24.08 -4.61
CA THR A 12 -20.63 -22.98 -5.54
C THR A 12 -21.37 -21.72 -5.05
N ASP A 13 -20.81 -20.55 -4.74
CA ASP A 13 -19.45 -20.03 -4.84
C ASP A 13 -19.28 -18.96 -3.72
N ALA A 14 -18.75 -19.33 -2.55
CA ALA A 14 -18.12 -18.32 -1.68
C ALA A 14 -16.76 -17.89 -2.25
N ASP A 15 -16.18 -18.73 -3.12
CA ASP A 15 -14.90 -18.54 -3.82
C ASP A 15 -15.03 -17.67 -5.09
N GLY A 16 -16.20 -17.06 -5.32
CA GLY A 16 -16.49 -16.22 -6.47
C GLY A 16 -16.38 -14.72 -6.19
N ILE A 17 -16.71 -13.89 -7.19
CA ILE A 17 -16.79 -12.42 -7.09
C ILE A 17 -17.53 -11.93 -5.82
N PRO A 18 -18.62 -12.55 -5.34
CA PRO A 18 -19.29 -12.13 -4.11
C PRO A 18 -18.40 -12.22 -2.85
N GLY A 19 -17.61 -13.28 -2.69
CA GLY A 19 -16.70 -13.44 -1.55
C GLY A 19 -15.61 -12.37 -1.55
N LEU A 20 -15.01 -12.13 -2.71
CA LEU A 20 -13.99 -11.09 -2.91
C LEU A 20 -14.52 -9.68 -2.59
N LEU A 21 -15.76 -9.37 -2.98
CA LEU A 21 -16.39 -8.09 -2.62
C LEU A 21 -16.61 -7.96 -1.10
N VAL A 22 -16.94 -9.05 -0.42
CA VAL A 22 -17.10 -9.06 1.05
C VAL A 22 -15.77 -8.88 1.75
N GLU A 23 -14.73 -9.61 1.34
CA GLU A 23 -13.37 -9.46 1.87
C GLU A 23 -12.84 -8.04 1.68
N PHE A 24 -13.00 -7.48 0.48
CA PHE A 24 -12.63 -6.10 0.20
C PHE A 24 -13.44 -5.11 1.03
N GLY A 25 -14.75 -5.32 1.17
CA GLY A 25 -15.61 -4.51 2.01
C GLY A 25 -15.17 -4.51 3.47
N ILE A 26 -14.82 -5.68 4.01
CA ILE A 26 -14.29 -5.82 5.37
C ILE A 26 -12.95 -5.10 5.51
N LEU A 27 -12.04 -5.26 4.53
CA LEU A 27 -10.75 -4.58 4.51
C LEU A 27 -10.92 -3.05 4.50
N LEU A 28 -11.81 -2.52 3.65
CA LEU A 28 -12.12 -1.09 3.57
C LEU A 28 -12.76 -0.56 4.87
N VAL A 29 -13.67 -1.31 5.48
CA VAL A 29 -14.28 -0.95 6.77
C VAL A 29 -13.22 -0.93 7.86
N GLY A 30 -12.33 -1.93 7.91
CA GLY A 30 -11.20 -1.98 8.83
C GLY A 30 -10.30 -0.75 8.70
N LEU A 31 -9.84 -0.46 7.48
CA LEU A 31 -9.06 0.74 7.17
C LEU A 31 -9.82 2.03 7.51
N GLY A 32 -11.12 2.10 7.25
CA GLY A 32 -11.97 3.23 7.61
C GLY A 32 -12.05 3.46 9.13
N ILE A 33 -12.12 2.38 9.91
CA ILE A 33 -12.06 2.45 11.38
C ILE A 33 -10.69 2.94 11.84
N LEU A 34 -9.60 2.41 11.29
CA LEU A 34 -8.23 2.88 11.56
C LEU A 34 -8.10 4.37 11.24
N ALA A 35 -8.58 4.82 10.07
CA ALA A 35 -8.59 6.23 9.68
C ALA A 35 -9.39 7.10 10.66
N ARG A 36 -10.56 6.61 11.10
CA ARG A 36 -11.41 7.30 12.08
C ARG A 36 -10.72 7.43 13.44
N VAL A 37 -10.01 6.38 13.87
CA VAL A 37 -9.20 6.38 15.08
C VAL A 37 -8.05 7.39 14.95
N ALA A 38 -7.33 7.39 13.83
CA ALA A 38 -6.26 8.35 13.57
C ALA A 38 -6.76 9.80 13.64
N ALA A 39 -7.89 10.08 12.98
CA ALA A 39 -8.55 11.38 13.01
C ALA A 39 -8.99 11.79 14.43
N LYS A 40 -9.50 10.84 15.23
CA LYS A 40 -9.90 11.10 16.64
C LYS A 40 -8.71 11.58 17.47
N PHE A 41 -7.52 11.05 17.24
CA PHE A 41 -6.30 11.38 17.96
C PHE A 41 -5.44 12.45 17.24
N ARG A 42 -5.92 13.04 16.15
CA ARG A 42 -5.24 14.08 15.35
C ARG A 42 -3.85 13.66 14.83
N PHE A 43 -3.69 12.39 14.47
CA PHE A 43 -2.48 11.92 13.78
C PHE A 43 -2.82 11.37 12.40
N SER A 44 -1.82 11.26 11.53
CA SER A 44 -1.99 10.72 10.18
C SER A 44 -2.50 9.27 10.25
N ALA A 45 -3.37 8.88 9.33
CA ALA A 45 -3.84 7.50 9.22
C ALA A 45 -2.76 6.56 8.64
N VAL A 46 -1.77 7.11 7.93
CA VAL A 46 -0.73 6.34 7.24
C VAL A 46 0.05 5.40 8.17
N PRO A 47 0.58 5.85 9.34
CA PRO A 47 1.23 4.95 10.30
C PRO A 47 0.36 3.77 10.75
N LEU A 48 -0.95 3.98 10.95
CA LEU A 48 -1.84 2.89 11.33
C LEU A 48 -2.05 1.88 10.21
N PHE A 49 -2.17 2.36 8.97
CA PHE A 49 -2.31 1.48 7.81
C PHE A 49 -1.05 0.62 7.62
N LEU A 50 0.14 1.22 7.80
CA LEU A 50 1.41 0.48 7.75
C LEU A 50 1.54 -0.53 8.88
N LEU A 51 1.13 -0.18 10.10
CA LEU A 51 1.12 -1.14 11.22
C LEU A 51 0.15 -2.29 10.99
N ALA A 52 -1.02 -2.02 10.39
CA ALA A 52 -1.94 -3.08 9.99
C ALA A 52 -1.30 -3.97 8.91
N GLY A 53 -0.73 -3.38 7.86
CA GLY A 53 -0.01 -4.13 6.83
C GLY A 53 1.14 -4.98 7.38
N LEU A 54 1.91 -4.46 8.35
CA LEU A 54 2.97 -5.22 9.01
C LEU A 54 2.42 -6.33 9.92
N ALA A 55 1.32 -6.07 10.62
CA ALA A 55 0.71 -7.06 11.50
C ALA A 55 0.05 -8.21 10.72
N PHE A 56 -0.46 -7.93 9.51
CA PHE A 56 -1.19 -8.91 8.72
C PHE A 56 -0.48 -9.44 7.47
N GLY A 57 0.61 -8.81 7.04
CA GLY A 57 1.40 -9.23 5.87
C GLY A 57 2.25 -10.46 6.15
N ASP A 58 3.08 -10.83 5.18
CA ASP A 58 3.93 -12.02 5.27
C ASP A 58 4.90 -11.96 6.45
N GLY A 59 4.87 -12.99 7.30
CA GLY A 59 5.65 -13.03 8.54
C GLY A 59 5.09 -12.15 9.67
N GLY A 60 3.88 -11.61 9.51
CA GLY A 60 3.15 -10.85 10.52
C GLY A 60 2.61 -11.69 11.67
N LEU A 61 1.76 -11.06 12.49
CA LEU A 61 1.15 -11.67 13.68
C LEU A 61 -0.04 -12.57 13.34
N VAL A 62 -0.84 -12.18 12.34
CA VAL A 62 -2.09 -12.84 11.97
C VAL A 62 -2.18 -12.89 10.44
N PRO A 63 -2.49 -14.03 9.81
CA PRO A 63 -2.62 -14.07 8.36
C PRO A 63 -3.78 -13.19 7.89
N LEU A 64 -3.54 -12.43 6.82
CA LEU A 64 -4.59 -11.71 6.09
C LEU A 64 -5.53 -12.75 5.44
N GLY A 65 -6.81 -12.69 5.78
CA GLY A 65 -7.86 -13.49 5.14
C GLY A 65 -8.36 -12.86 3.83
N VAL A 66 -7.47 -12.19 3.10
CA VAL A 66 -7.76 -11.55 1.81
C VAL A 66 -6.72 -12.03 0.82
N ASP A 67 -7.13 -12.28 -0.41
CA ASP A 67 -6.24 -12.70 -1.49
C ASP A 67 -5.07 -11.70 -1.72
N GLU A 68 -3.84 -12.23 -1.77
CA GLU A 68 -2.61 -11.43 -1.87
C GLU A 68 -2.50 -10.72 -3.23
N GLU A 69 -2.82 -11.43 -4.31
CA GLU A 69 -2.79 -10.89 -5.67
C GLU A 69 -3.80 -9.74 -5.80
N PHE A 70 -4.99 -9.90 -5.21
CA PHE A 70 -6.00 -8.84 -5.14
C PHE A 70 -5.51 -7.59 -4.39
N VAL A 71 -4.89 -7.76 -3.21
CA VAL A 71 -4.33 -6.63 -2.45
C VAL A 71 -3.21 -5.95 -3.22
N GLN A 72 -2.32 -6.71 -3.87
CA GLN A 72 -1.23 -6.18 -4.68
C GLN A 72 -1.74 -5.34 -5.86
N VAL A 73 -2.69 -5.88 -6.63
CA VAL A 73 -3.30 -5.18 -7.77
C VAL A 73 -4.03 -3.92 -7.30
N THR A 74 -4.81 -4.01 -6.23
CA THR A 74 -5.57 -2.87 -5.70
C THR A 74 -4.66 -1.79 -5.12
N ALA A 75 -3.56 -2.16 -4.47
CA ALA A 75 -2.57 -1.21 -3.98
C ALA A 75 -1.87 -0.46 -5.13
N GLN A 76 -1.52 -1.15 -6.22
CA GLN A 76 -0.97 -0.53 -7.42
C GLN A 76 -1.97 0.44 -8.06
N ILE A 77 -3.23 0.02 -8.22
CA ILE A 77 -4.30 0.88 -8.73
C ILE A 77 -4.47 2.10 -7.82
N GLY A 78 -4.52 1.91 -6.51
CA GLY A 78 -4.61 2.99 -5.53
C GLY A 78 -3.46 3.99 -5.67
N ALA A 79 -2.23 3.52 -5.80
CA ALA A 79 -1.07 4.38 -6.01
C ALA A 79 -1.17 5.18 -7.32
N VAL A 80 -1.57 4.54 -8.43
CA VAL A 80 -1.79 5.23 -9.71
C VAL A 80 -2.89 6.28 -9.60
N LEU A 81 -4.01 5.96 -8.93
CA LEU A 81 -5.11 6.91 -8.72
C LEU A 81 -4.70 8.08 -7.82
N LEU A 82 -3.89 7.85 -6.78
CA LEU A 82 -3.35 8.92 -5.94
C LEU A 82 -2.44 9.85 -6.75
N LEU A 83 -1.54 9.28 -7.58
CA LEU A 83 -0.67 10.07 -8.46
C LEU A 83 -1.46 10.80 -9.54
N LEU A 84 -2.52 10.20 -10.07
CA LEU A 84 -3.45 10.85 -11.00
C LEU A 84 -4.14 12.03 -10.32
N LEU A 85 -4.70 11.84 -9.12
CA LEU A 85 -5.35 12.90 -8.37
C LEU A 85 -4.37 14.05 -8.05
N LEU A 86 -3.12 13.72 -7.68
CA LEU A 86 -2.07 14.72 -7.47
C LEU A 86 -1.75 15.48 -8.77
N GLY A 87 -1.66 14.77 -9.90
CA GLY A 87 -1.46 15.38 -11.21
C GLY A 87 -2.65 16.22 -11.69
N LEU A 88 -3.87 15.94 -11.22
CA LEU A 88 -5.06 16.75 -11.46
C LEU A 88 -5.13 17.97 -10.53
N GLU A 89 -4.47 17.92 -9.37
CA GLU A 89 -4.39 19.02 -8.40
C GLU A 89 -3.43 20.14 -8.86
N TYR A 90 -2.40 19.80 -9.63
CA TYR A 90 -1.40 20.76 -10.14
C TYR A 90 -1.47 20.94 -11.66
N SER A 91 -1.45 22.20 -12.14
CA SER A 91 -1.29 22.47 -13.57
C SER A 91 0.16 22.28 -14.03
N GLY A 92 0.37 22.03 -15.32
CA GLY A 92 1.72 21.86 -15.89
C GLY A 92 2.63 23.08 -15.69
N GLU A 93 2.06 24.30 -15.65
CA GLU A 93 2.80 25.54 -15.40
C GLU A 93 3.22 25.69 -13.93
N GLU A 94 2.34 25.32 -12.99
CA GLU A 94 2.65 25.27 -11.55
C GLU A 94 3.72 24.22 -11.24
N LEU A 95 3.69 23.07 -11.92
CA LEU A 95 4.71 22.03 -11.75
C LEU A 95 6.10 22.52 -12.15
N ILE A 96 6.24 23.12 -13.34
CA ILE A 96 7.54 23.60 -13.85
C ILE A 96 8.10 24.72 -12.97
N SER A 97 7.25 25.67 -12.57
CA SER A 97 7.67 26.78 -11.70
C SER A 97 8.11 26.29 -10.31
N THR A 98 7.36 25.34 -9.72
CA THR A 98 7.68 24.72 -8.43
C THR A 98 9.00 23.96 -8.49
N VAL A 99 9.21 23.13 -9.52
CA VAL A 99 10.46 22.38 -9.73
C VAL A 99 11.66 23.32 -9.84
N ARG A 100 11.54 24.40 -10.63
CA ARG A 100 12.62 25.38 -10.80
C ARG A 100 12.92 26.13 -9.50
N GLN A 101 11.92 26.34 -8.65
CA GLN A 101 12.11 27.00 -7.35
C GLN A 101 12.73 26.06 -6.31
N GLN A 102 12.43 24.77 -6.37
CA GLN A 102 12.81 23.78 -5.35
C GLN A 102 13.97 22.86 -5.77
N TRP A 103 14.56 23.01 -6.95
CA TRP A 103 15.59 22.09 -7.45
C TRP A 103 16.76 21.86 -6.47
N TRP A 104 17.21 22.91 -5.77
CA TRP A 104 18.27 22.81 -4.77
C TRP A 104 17.82 22.02 -3.54
N ALA A 105 16.60 22.26 -3.06
CA ALA A 105 16.01 21.50 -1.97
C ALA A 105 15.88 20.02 -2.36
N GLY A 106 15.54 19.71 -3.61
CA GLY A 106 15.49 18.34 -4.12
C GLY A 106 16.85 17.62 -4.08
N ILE A 107 17.94 18.30 -4.42
CA ILE A 107 19.29 17.68 -4.32
C ILE A 107 19.65 17.40 -2.86
N VAL A 108 19.40 18.35 -1.97
CA VAL A 108 19.66 18.19 -0.53
C VAL A 108 18.79 17.06 0.03
N ASP A 109 17.52 16.99 -0.37
CA ASP A 109 16.57 15.95 0.02
C ASP A 109 17.02 14.56 -0.44
N ILE A 110 17.47 14.43 -1.71
CA ILE A 110 18.03 13.17 -2.22
C ILE A 110 19.24 12.73 -1.37
N GLY A 111 20.18 13.64 -1.11
CA GLY A 111 21.36 13.31 -0.31
C GLY A 111 20.99 12.89 1.11
N LEU A 112 20.10 13.63 1.76
CA LEU A 112 19.70 13.37 3.15
C LEU A 112 18.81 12.14 3.31
N ASN A 113 18.03 11.75 2.31
CA ASN A 113 17.19 10.54 2.36
C ASN A 113 17.95 9.28 1.93
N VAL A 114 18.78 9.35 0.89
CA VAL A 114 19.50 8.19 0.35
C VAL A 114 20.66 7.78 1.25
N LEU A 115 21.43 8.74 1.78
CA LEU A 115 22.65 8.42 2.54
C LEU A 115 22.38 7.60 3.81
N PRO A 116 21.37 7.91 4.66
CA PRO A 116 21.07 7.09 5.83
C PRO A 116 20.65 5.67 5.46
N GLY A 117 19.81 5.51 4.43
CA GLY A 117 19.38 4.20 3.91
C GLY A 117 20.59 3.36 3.47
N ALA A 118 21.45 3.94 2.64
CA ALA A 118 22.67 3.30 2.16
C ALA A 118 23.64 2.93 3.30
N ILE A 119 23.86 3.85 4.25
CA ILE A 119 24.72 3.58 5.42
C ILE A 119 24.15 2.41 6.24
N CYS A 120 22.84 2.41 6.52
CA CYS A 120 22.18 1.32 7.23
C CYS A 120 22.32 -0.01 6.47
N GLY A 121 22.09 -0.03 5.15
CA GLY A 121 22.25 -1.23 4.33
C GLY A 121 23.68 -1.80 4.35
N LEU A 122 24.70 -0.92 4.31
CA LEU A 122 26.09 -1.33 4.44
C LEU A 122 26.42 -1.86 5.84
N LEU A 123 25.96 -1.19 6.90
CA LEU A 123 26.18 -1.61 8.28
C LEU A 123 25.50 -2.94 8.60
N LEU A 124 24.33 -3.21 8.01
CA LEU A 124 23.60 -4.47 8.15
C LEU A 124 24.18 -5.59 7.26
N GLY A 125 25.20 -5.30 6.45
CA GLY A 125 25.90 -6.29 5.63
C GLY A 125 25.13 -6.72 4.37
N TRP A 126 24.13 -5.95 3.93
CA TRP A 126 23.31 -6.27 2.74
C TRP A 126 24.03 -6.00 1.41
N GLY A 127 25.29 -5.55 1.48
CA GLY A 127 26.13 -5.26 0.33
C GLY A 127 25.73 -3.98 -0.40
N LEU A 128 26.41 -3.68 -1.51
CA LEU A 128 26.18 -2.45 -2.28
C LEU A 128 24.80 -2.44 -2.95
N LEU A 129 24.29 -3.60 -3.37
CA LEU A 129 22.95 -3.72 -3.95
C LEU A 129 21.86 -3.42 -2.91
N GLY A 130 22.00 -3.96 -1.69
CA GLY A 130 21.09 -3.64 -0.58
C GLY A 130 21.18 -2.18 -0.16
N ALA A 131 22.39 -1.60 -0.16
CA ALA A 131 22.58 -0.19 0.16
C ALA A 131 22.00 0.78 -0.88
N VAL A 132 22.00 0.43 -2.17
CA VAL A 132 21.40 1.26 -3.23
C VAL A 132 19.88 1.08 -3.31
N ALA A 133 19.37 -0.07 -2.85
CA ALA A 133 17.93 -0.36 -2.84
C ALA A 133 17.17 0.36 -1.70
N LEU A 134 17.87 0.86 -0.68
CA LEU A 134 17.31 1.60 0.47
C LEU A 134 17.49 3.10 0.32
#